data_AF-A0A9E4LS85-F1
#
_entry.id   AF-A0A9E4LS85-F1
#
_cell.length_a   1.000
_cell.length_b   1.000
_cell.length_c   1.000
_cell.angle_alpha   90.00
_cell.angle_beta   90.00
_cell.angle_gamma   90.00
#
_symmetry.space_group_name_H-M   'P 1'
#
loop_
_entity.id
_entity.type
_entity.pdbx_description
1 polymer ?
#
loop_
_entity_poly.entity_id
_entity_poly.type
_entity_poly.pdbx_seq_one_letter_code
_entity_poly.pdbx_strand_id
1 'polypeptide(L)'
;MFGNVVLDIPKEAFEAEFDGVKAHRGVALDTELDEIALREVVDRFKAVAIRESGEPFPLEPRRQLRMARDAVFRSWQNPRAKEYRRIYDIPDAIGTAVNVQAMVFGNTGERSGTGVGFTRNPATGENEFYGEFLINAQGEDVVAGIRTPQPIRELEQVMPRAYEELRTITKRLEQHYRDVQDFEFTIENEKLYMLQTRNGKRTGYAAVVIATDLVSEKVIEPDDAVRMVDPDALSQLLAPVFDPEAWAKLPAVTRGLPASPGAACGEVVFTADEAVRWAGQGRDVLLVRKETVPDDIHGMHVAQGVLTATGGMTSHAAVVGRQMGKPSVVGAGELNVSESERVVTVNGQRFEQGDYVSFDGLSGEVKIGRVSTRPSEILQVLAGELSQ
;
A
#
# COMPACT_ATOMS: atom_id res chain seq x y z
N MET A 1 -0.62 18.58 -2.81
CA MET A 1 -1.95 18.18 -2.27
C MET A 1 -3.13 19.01 -2.77
N PHE A 2 -3.42 20.22 -2.26
CA PHE A 2 -4.66 20.95 -2.65
C PHE A 2 -4.79 21.16 -4.17
N GLY A 3 -3.72 21.57 -4.84
CA GLY A 3 -3.72 21.74 -6.31
C GLY A 3 -4.06 20.45 -7.06
N ASN A 4 -3.55 19.31 -6.60
CA ASN A 4 -3.85 18.03 -7.23
C ASN A 4 -5.26 17.54 -6.93
N VAL A 5 -5.64 17.43 -5.65
CA VAL A 5 -6.91 16.81 -5.26
C VAL A 5 -8.12 17.69 -5.56
N VAL A 6 -7.99 19.01 -5.40
CA VAL A 6 -9.12 19.95 -5.48
C VAL A 6 -9.20 20.66 -6.82
N LEU A 7 -8.04 21.03 -7.38
CA LEU A 7 -7.95 21.74 -8.67
C LEU A 7 -7.66 20.80 -9.84
N ASP A 8 -7.49 19.50 -9.60
CA ASP A 8 -7.24 18.48 -10.63
C ASP A 8 -5.96 18.72 -11.44
N ILE A 9 -4.96 19.36 -10.82
CA ILE A 9 -3.66 19.63 -11.44
C ILE A 9 -2.76 18.40 -11.26
N PRO A 10 -2.12 17.86 -12.32
CA PRO A 10 -1.22 16.72 -12.21
C PRO A 10 -0.11 16.95 -11.16
N LYS A 11 0.21 15.92 -10.37
CA LYS A 11 1.21 16.02 -9.29
C LYS A 11 2.60 16.33 -9.85
N GLU A 12 2.88 15.79 -11.02
CA GLU A 12 4.12 15.92 -11.79
C GLU A 12 4.44 17.39 -12.10
N ALA A 13 3.41 18.23 -12.30
CA ALA A 13 3.60 19.67 -12.52
C ALA A 13 4.17 20.37 -11.29
N PHE A 14 3.86 19.89 -10.08
CA PHE A 14 4.44 20.41 -8.83
C PHE A 14 5.79 19.75 -8.54
N GLU A 15 5.94 18.45 -8.75
CA GLU A 15 7.21 17.74 -8.54
C GLU A 15 8.33 18.30 -9.42
N ALA A 16 8.04 18.60 -10.70
CA ALA A 16 9.01 19.21 -11.60
C ALA A 16 9.54 20.57 -11.08
N GLU A 17 8.67 21.41 -10.50
CA GLU A 17 9.09 22.68 -9.91
C GLU A 17 9.90 22.48 -8.62
N PHE A 18 9.51 21.51 -7.79
CA PHE A 18 10.20 21.19 -6.53
C PHE A 18 11.60 20.64 -6.80
N ASP A 19 11.72 19.67 -7.69
CA ASP A 19 12.99 19.10 -8.14
C ASP A 19 13.86 20.14 -8.83
N GLY A 20 13.27 21.07 -9.58
CA GLY A 20 13.96 22.22 -10.14
C GLY A 20 14.62 23.11 -9.09
N VAL A 21 13.96 23.34 -7.94
CA VAL A 21 14.56 24.07 -6.82
C VAL A 21 15.67 23.25 -6.15
N LYS A 22 15.46 21.95 -5.90
CA LYS A 22 16.52 21.07 -5.35
C LYS A 22 17.78 21.07 -6.22
N ALA A 23 17.61 20.92 -7.53
CA ALA A 23 18.71 20.96 -8.49
C ALA A 23 19.43 22.32 -8.47
N HIS A 24 18.68 23.43 -8.37
CA HIS A 24 19.27 24.77 -8.25
C HIS A 24 20.07 24.96 -6.96
N ARG A 25 19.64 24.31 -5.87
CA ARG A 25 20.30 24.35 -4.55
C ARG A 25 21.38 23.29 -4.37
N GLY A 26 21.50 22.35 -5.30
CA GLY A 26 22.50 21.26 -5.23
C GLY A 26 22.22 20.25 -4.11
N VAL A 27 20.96 20.08 -3.71
CA VAL A 27 20.55 19.13 -2.67
C VAL A 27 19.83 17.93 -3.28
N ALA A 28 19.87 16.78 -2.61
CA ALA A 28 19.24 15.55 -3.09
C ALA A 28 17.90 15.29 -2.38
N LEU A 29 17.82 15.60 -1.09
CA LEU A 29 16.68 15.32 -0.24
C LEU A 29 15.84 16.57 0.01
N ASP A 30 14.53 16.40 0.12
CA ASP A 30 13.58 17.48 0.39
C ASP A 30 13.86 18.16 1.74
N THR A 31 14.34 17.40 2.73
CA THR A 31 14.70 17.86 4.08
C THR A 31 15.95 18.73 4.13
N GLU A 32 16.74 18.78 3.05
CA GLU A 32 17.93 19.63 2.94
C GLU A 32 17.59 21.05 2.45
N LEU A 33 16.35 21.29 2.00
CA LEU A 33 15.91 22.62 1.60
C LEU A 33 15.71 23.51 2.82
N ASP A 34 16.39 24.66 2.81
CA ASP A 34 16.21 25.69 3.83
C ASP A 34 14.90 26.47 3.63
N GLU A 35 14.57 27.34 4.60
CA GLU A 35 13.38 28.18 4.56
C GLU A 35 13.30 29.05 3.29
N ILE A 36 14.45 29.54 2.81
CA ILE A 36 14.51 30.43 1.65
C ILE A 36 14.15 29.64 0.38
N ALA A 37 14.69 28.44 0.23
CA ALA A 37 14.35 27.56 -0.88
C ALA A 37 12.88 27.12 -0.83
N LEU A 38 12.33 26.84 0.36
CA LEU A 38 10.91 26.51 0.51
C LEU A 38 9.99 27.69 0.14
N ARG A 39 10.36 28.94 0.43
CA ARG A 39 9.63 30.13 -0.05
C ARG A 39 9.63 30.21 -1.58
N GLU A 40 10.76 29.91 -2.21
CA GLU A 40 10.88 29.83 -3.67
C GLU A 40 9.96 28.73 -4.26
N VAL A 41 9.93 27.55 -3.65
CA VAL A 41 9.00 26.47 -4.02
C VAL A 41 7.55 26.94 -3.94
N VAL A 42 7.15 27.61 -2.86
CA VAL A 42 5.78 28.11 -2.68
C VAL A 42 5.38 29.08 -3.79
N ASP A 43 6.27 29.97 -4.20
CA ASP A 43 5.99 30.92 -5.28
C ASP A 43 5.87 30.21 -6.64
N ARG A 44 6.73 29.23 -6.92
CA ARG A 44 6.62 28.39 -8.12
C ARG A 44 5.31 27.58 -8.13
N PHE A 45 4.91 26.99 -7.00
CA PHE A 45 3.65 26.24 -6.89
C PHE A 45 2.42 27.11 -7.12
N LYS A 46 2.42 28.36 -6.64
CA LYS A 46 1.35 29.32 -6.93
C LYS A 46 1.30 29.67 -8.42
N ALA A 47 2.46 29.79 -9.08
CA ALA A 47 2.53 30.00 -10.52
C ALA A 47 1.98 28.80 -11.31
N VAL A 48 2.27 27.56 -10.88
CA VAL A 48 1.65 26.35 -11.44
C VAL A 48 0.13 26.42 -11.31
N ALA A 49 -0.40 26.77 -10.13
CA ALA A 49 -1.84 26.88 -9.93
C ALA A 49 -2.49 27.85 -10.94
N ILE A 50 -1.88 29.01 -11.18
CA ILE A 50 -2.36 29.99 -12.17
C ILE A 50 -2.26 29.44 -13.59
N ARG A 51 -1.13 28.84 -13.94
CA ARG A 51 -0.85 28.31 -15.29
C ARG A 51 -1.82 27.20 -15.68
N GLU A 52 -2.08 26.27 -14.78
CA GLU A 52 -2.86 25.06 -15.06
C GLU A 52 -4.36 25.26 -14.82
N SER A 53 -4.77 26.04 -13.81
CA SER A 53 -6.20 26.24 -13.50
C SER A 53 -6.80 27.53 -14.05
N GLY A 54 -5.97 28.47 -14.52
CA GLY A 54 -6.40 29.81 -14.94
C GLY A 54 -6.79 30.75 -13.79
N GLU A 55 -6.81 30.27 -12.54
CA GLU A 55 -7.10 31.05 -11.34
C GLU A 55 -5.94 31.05 -10.33
N PRO A 56 -5.78 32.12 -9.54
CA PRO A 56 -4.81 32.12 -8.44
C PRO A 56 -5.24 31.16 -7.33
N PHE A 57 -4.24 30.64 -6.61
CA PHE A 57 -4.47 29.78 -5.45
C PHE A 57 -5.38 30.49 -4.42
N PRO A 58 -6.49 29.84 -3.97
CA PRO A 58 -7.45 30.49 -3.08
C PRO A 58 -6.83 30.74 -1.70
N LEU A 59 -6.80 31.99 -1.24
CA LEU A 59 -6.21 32.35 0.06
C LEU A 59 -7.20 32.29 1.24
N GLU A 60 -8.50 32.30 0.98
CA GLU A 60 -9.54 32.23 2.03
C GLU A 60 -9.69 30.79 2.55
N PRO A 61 -9.40 30.50 3.83
CA PRO A 61 -9.47 29.13 4.35
C PRO A 61 -10.86 28.49 4.25
N ARG A 62 -11.92 29.29 4.42
CA ARG A 62 -13.31 28.81 4.26
C ARG A 62 -13.64 28.48 2.81
N ARG A 63 -13.05 29.18 1.83
CA ARG A 63 -13.17 28.83 0.40
C ARG A 63 -12.46 27.51 0.14
N GLN A 64 -11.23 27.34 0.63
CA GLN A 64 -10.49 26.08 0.51
C GLN A 64 -11.27 24.91 1.11
N LEU A 65 -11.84 25.07 2.30
CA LEU A 65 -12.64 24.02 2.96
C LEU A 65 -13.87 23.61 2.13
N ARG A 66 -14.62 24.59 1.59
CA ARG A 66 -15.78 24.29 0.71
C ARG A 66 -15.33 23.55 -0.55
N MET A 67 -14.26 24.00 -1.19
CA MET A 67 -13.73 23.38 -2.40
C MET A 67 -13.24 21.95 -2.14
N ALA A 68 -12.56 21.71 -1.02
CA ALA A 68 -12.11 20.37 -0.60
C ALA A 68 -13.29 19.43 -0.34
N ARG A 69 -14.32 19.88 0.40
CA ARG A 69 -15.57 19.12 0.58
C ARG A 69 -16.19 18.73 -0.77
N ASP A 70 -16.33 19.70 -1.67
CA ASP A 70 -16.96 19.47 -2.97
C ASP A 70 -16.12 18.52 -3.84
N ALA A 71 -14.79 18.58 -3.73
CA ALA A 71 -13.88 17.65 -4.40
C ALA A 71 -14.06 16.21 -3.90
N VAL A 72 -14.22 16.00 -2.59
CA VAL A 72 -14.51 14.66 -2.04
C VAL A 72 -15.84 14.11 -2.54
N PHE A 73 -16.89 14.93 -2.63
CA PHE A 73 -18.16 14.47 -3.21
C PHE A 73 -18.06 14.17 -4.70
N ARG A 74 -17.30 14.95 -5.46
CA ARG A 74 -17.03 14.65 -6.88
C ARG A 74 -16.22 13.37 -7.05
N SER A 75 -15.25 13.10 -6.17
CA SER A 75 -14.39 11.91 -6.29
C SER A 75 -15.16 10.61 -6.13
N TRP A 76 -16.27 10.60 -5.38
CA TRP A 76 -17.19 9.45 -5.31
C TRP A 76 -17.72 9.02 -6.69
N GLN A 77 -17.85 9.96 -7.62
CA GLN A 77 -18.39 9.70 -8.96
C GLN A 77 -17.31 9.50 -10.03
N ASN A 78 -16.04 9.49 -9.66
CA ASN A 78 -14.97 9.26 -10.63
C ASN A 78 -15.02 7.81 -11.18
N PRO A 79 -14.48 7.57 -12.39
CA PRO A 79 -14.54 6.24 -13.03
C PRO A 79 -13.94 5.14 -12.16
N ARG A 80 -12.81 5.43 -11.51
CA ARG A 80 -12.11 4.51 -10.60
C ARG A 80 -12.97 4.07 -9.42
N ALA A 81 -13.64 5.00 -8.74
CA ALA A 81 -14.50 4.70 -7.59
C ALA A 81 -15.75 3.93 -8.03
N LYS A 82 -16.32 4.24 -9.19
CA LYS A 82 -17.42 3.44 -9.78
C LYS A 82 -16.99 2.00 -10.02
N GLU A 83 -15.80 1.80 -10.59
CA GLU A 83 -15.26 0.47 -10.84
C GLU A 83 -14.96 -0.27 -9.52
N TYR A 84 -14.35 0.40 -8.54
CA TYR A 84 -14.14 -0.16 -7.20
C TYR A 84 -15.46 -0.66 -6.60
N ARG A 85 -16.51 0.17 -6.64
CA ARG A 85 -17.82 -0.19 -6.11
C ARG A 85 -18.46 -1.35 -6.85
N ARG A 86 -18.27 -1.44 -8.17
CA ARG A 86 -18.74 -2.57 -8.98
C ARG A 86 -18.02 -3.87 -8.60
N ILE A 87 -16.71 -3.83 -8.36
CA ILE A 87 -15.91 -4.99 -7.98
C ILE A 87 -16.30 -5.51 -6.58
N TYR A 88 -16.56 -4.60 -5.64
CA TYR A 88 -16.84 -4.94 -4.23
C TYR A 88 -18.32 -4.86 -3.84
N ASP A 89 -19.22 -4.81 -4.82
CA ASP A 89 -20.68 -4.73 -4.64
C ASP A 89 -21.13 -3.64 -3.64
N ILE A 90 -20.52 -2.46 -3.73
CA ILE A 90 -20.83 -1.31 -2.86
C ILE A 90 -21.92 -0.46 -3.53
N PRO A 91 -23.09 -0.24 -2.91
CA PRO A 91 -24.16 0.52 -3.55
C PRO A 91 -23.79 1.98 -3.82
N ASP A 92 -24.02 2.47 -5.04
CA ASP A 92 -23.73 3.86 -5.42
C ASP A 92 -24.41 4.91 -4.51
N ALA A 93 -25.59 4.57 -3.99
CA ALA A 93 -26.46 5.46 -3.24
C ALA A 93 -25.95 5.83 -1.83
N ILE A 94 -24.97 5.10 -1.26
CA ILE A 94 -24.49 5.38 0.10
C ILE A 94 -23.68 6.68 0.20
N GLY A 95 -23.04 7.10 -0.91
CA GLY A 95 -22.19 8.30 -0.94
C GLY A 95 -20.88 8.15 -0.15
N THR A 96 -20.22 9.28 0.09
CA THR A 96 -19.02 9.37 0.95
C THR A 96 -19.19 10.50 1.96
N ALA A 97 -18.66 10.30 3.17
CA ALA A 97 -18.57 11.35 4.18
C ALA A 97 -17.35 12.24 3.95
N VAL A 98 -17.33 13.40 4.63
CA VAL A 98 -16.17 14.30 4.70
C VAL A 98 -15.82 14.50 6.17
N ASN A 99 -14.63 14.07 6.57
CA ASN A 99 -14.11 14.28 7.93
C ASN A 99 -13.26 15.55 7.96
N VAL A 100 -13.59 16.48 8.85
CA VAL A 100 -12.80 17.71 9.08
C VAL A 100 -12.20 17.62 10.47
N GLN A 101 -10.88 17.53 10.55
CA GLN A 101 -10.13 17.29 11.78
C GLN A 101 -9.16 18.44 12.04
N ALA A 102 -8.89 18.71 13.32
CA ALA A 102 -7.79 19.59 13.70
C ALA A 102 -6.45 18.95 13.35
N MET A 103 -5.55 19.72 12.75
CA MET A 103 -4.22 19.24 12.35
C MET A 103 -3.34 18.99 13.57
N VAL A 104 -2.52 17.95 13.46
CA VAL A 104 -1.36 17.66 14.31
C VAL A 104 -0.17 17.36 13.40
N PHE A 105 1.04 17.69 13.83
CA PHE A 105 2.20 17.74 12.93
C PHE A 105 3.31 16.76 13.33
N GLY A 106 3.52 15.73 12.49
CA GLY A 106 4.62 14.77 12.64
C GLY A 106 5.97 15.28 12.12
N ASN A 107 6.01 16.48 11.52
CA ASN A 107 7.14 17.06 10.81
C ASN A 107 7.68 18.35 11.45
N THR A 108 7.62 18.47 12.77
CA THR A 108 8.17 19.61 13.52
C THR A 108 9.60 19.39 14.03
N GLY A 109 10.22 18.27 13.67
CA GLY A 109 11.58 17.90 14.09
C GLY A 109 11.69 16.47 14.61
N GLU A 110 12.83 16.16 15.24
CA GLU A 110 13.23 14.80 15.65
C GLU A 110 12.39 14.20 16.81
N ARG A 111 11.54 15.00 17.45
CA ARG A 111 10.61 14.56 18.51
C ARG A 111 9.18 14.42 18.00
N SER A 112 9.02 14.42 16.69
CA SER A 112 7.75 14.26 16.00
C SER A 112 7.87 13.19 14.93
N GLY A 113 6.76 12.55 14.62
CA GLY A 113 6.70 11.52 13.60
C GLY A 113 5.28 11.11 13.31
N THR A 114 5.14 10.21 12.36
CA THR A 114 3.86 9.65 11.96
C THR A 114 4.05 8.20 11.55
N GLY A 115 3.00 7.40 11.71
CA GLY A 115 3.08 5.99 11.38
C GLY A 115 1.71 5.35 11.23
N VAL A 116 1.78 4.14 10.71
CA VAL A 116 0.64 3.26 10.48
C VAL A 116 1.01 1.88 11.03
N GLY A 117 0.05 1.18 11.60
CA GLY A 117 0.30 -0.13 12.16
C GLY A 117 -0.95 -0.97 12.30
N PHE A 118 -0.71 -2.23 12.64
CA PHE A 118 -1.69 -3.25 12.90
C PHE A 118 -1.43 -3.85 14.29
N THR A 119 -2.50 -4.20 15.01
CA THR A 119 -2.36 -4.83 16.33
C THR A 119 -1.77 -6.24 16.24
N ARG A 120 -1.92 -6.90 15.10
CA ARG A 120 -1.35 -8.20 14.72
C ARG A 120 -0.83 -8.13 13.29
N ASN A 121 0.02 -9.06 12.88
CA ASN A 121 0.55 -9.10 11.52
C ASN A 121 -0.58 -9.39 10.50
N PRO A 122 -0.88 -8.49 9.55
CA PRO A 122 -2.01 -8.68 8.63
C PRO A 122 -1.72 -9.69 7.52
N ALA A 123 -0.47 -10.13 7.37
CA ALA A 123 -0.06 -11.12 6.37
C ALA A 123 -0.05 -12.55 6.94
N THR A 124 0.53 -12.72 8.14
CA THR A 124 0.66 -14.04 8.79
C THR A 124 -0.39 -14.31 9.86
N GLY A 125 -0.99 -13.26 10.44
CA GLY A 125 -1.90 -13.37 11.58
C GLY A 125 -1.21 -13.49 12.94
N GLU A 126 0.12 -13.59 12.97
CA GLU A 126 0.88 -13.66 14.22
C GLU A 126 0.57 -12.46 15.13
N ASN A 127 0.50 -12.71 16.45
CA ASN A 127 0.30 -11.70 17.47
C ASN A 127 1.56 -10.84 17.68
N GLU A 128 1.92 -10.11 16.64
CA GLU A 128 3.07 -9.22 16.54
C GLU A 128 2.58 -7.78 16.34
N PHE A 129 3.16 -6.83 17.08
CA PHE A 129 2.87 -5.42 16.85
C PHE A 129 3.55 -4.94 15.58
N TYR A 130 2.75 -4.84 14.52
CA TYR A 130 3.24 -4.73 13.16
C TYR A 130 3.01 -3.32 12.62
N GLY A 131 3.95 -2.76 11.85
CA GLY A 131 3.76 -1.43 11.27
C GLY A 131 5.05 -0.71 10.98
N GLU A 132 4.90 0.53 10.52
CA GLU A 132 5.98 1.38 10.02
C GLU A 132 5.78 2.83 10.49
N PHE A 133 6.86 3.56 10.71
CA PHE A 133 6.83 4.97 11.06
C PHE A 133 7.98 5.75 10.43
N LEU A 134 7.82 7.08 10.38
CA LEU A 134 8.86 8.02 9.98
C LEU A 134 8.96 9.17 11.00
N ILE A 135 10.19 9.53 11.34
CA ILE A 135 10.51 10.72 12.14
C ILE A 135 10.55 11.94 11.23
N ASN A 136 10.05 13.06 11.75
CA ASN A 136 10.03 14.35 11.08
C ASN A 136 9.38 14.23 9.67
N ALA A 137 8.16 13.74 9.64
CA ALA A 137 7.43 13.37 8.42
C ALA A 137 5.91 13.56 8.58
N GLN A 138 5.19 13.60 7.46
CA GLN A 138 3.72 13.50 7.44
C GLN A 138 3.28 12.16 6.84
N GLY A 139 2.01 11.79 7.06
CA GLY A 139 1.48 10.49 6.61
C GLY A 139 1.67 10.24 5.11
N GLU A 140 1.68 11.30 4.28
CA GLU A 140 1.99 11.21 2.86
C GLU A 140 3.38 10.60 2.60
N ASP A 141 4.39 10.95 3.39
CA ASP A 141 5.76 10.44 3.23
C ASP A 141 5.86 8.94 3.53
N VAL A 142 5.02 8.45 4.46
CA VAL A 142 4.95 7.02 4.80
C VAL A 142 4.32 6.23 3.66
N VAL A 143 3.27 6.77 3.04
CA VAL A 143 2.53 6.11 1.96
C VAL A 143 3.27 6.21 0.62
N ALA A 144 3.90 7.35 0.32
CA ALA A 144 4.59 7.60 -0.94
C ALA A 144 5.89 6.80 -1.08
N GLY A 145 6.45 6.28 0.02
CA GLY A 145 7.64 5.42 -0.02
C GLY A 145 8.91 6.11 -0.55
N ILE A 146 8.93 7.46 -0.58
CA ILE A 146 10.12 8.25 -0.96
C ILE A 146 11.24 8.05 0.06
N ARG A 147 10.87 7.94 1.34
CA ARG A 147 11.76 7.58 2.44
C ARG A 147 11.44 6.16 2.88
N THR A 148 12.47 5.36 3.13
CA THR A 148 12.31 4.01 3.70
C THR A 148 11.75 4.13 5.12
N PRO A 149 10.54 3.63 5.39
CA PRO A 149 9.96 3.64 6.72
C PRO A 149 10.74 2.74 7.69
N GLN A 150 10.72 3.08 8.98
CA GLN A 150 11.30 2.26 10.04
C GLN A 150 10.24 1.33 10.64
N PRO A 151 10.59 0.10 11.04
CA PRO A 151 9.67 -0.79 11.76
C PRO A 151 9.13 -0.15 13.04
N ILE A 152 7.83 -0.26 13.31
CA ILE A 152 7.17 0.40 14.46
C ILE A 152 7.78 0.06 15.82
N ARG A 153 8.38 -1.13 15.96
CA ARG A 153 9.10 -1.56 17.18
C ARG A 153 10.28 -0.66 17.53
N GLU A 154 10.92 -0.03 16.54
CA GLU A 154 12.07 0.86 16.77
C GLU A 154 11.65 2.18 17.43
N LEU A 155 10.35 2.51 17.40
CA LEU A 155 9.80 3.66 18.12
C LEU A 155 10.02 3.55 19.63
N GLU A 156 10.12 2.34 20.19
CA GLU A 156 10.46 2.10 21.60
C GLU A 156 11.80 2.74 21.98
N GLN A 157 12.77 2.73 21.06
CA GLN A 157 14.10 3.28 21.31
C GLN A 157 14.13 4.80 21.13
N VAL A 158 13.39 5.32 20.15
CA VAL A 158 13.43 6.75 19.78
C VAL A 158 12.48 7.59 20.64
N MET A 159 11.26 7.11 20.86
CA MET A 159 10.19 7.81 21.60
C MET A 159 9.45 6.85 22.55
N PRO A 160 10.12 6.34 23.61
CA PRO A 160 9.60 5.26 24.46
C PRO A 160 8.23 5.56 25.09
N ARG A 161 8.01 6.81 25.52
CA ARG A 161 6.74 7.22 26.15
C ARG A 161 5.57 7.13 25.17
N ALA A 162 5.76 7.62 23.95
CA ALA A 162 4.73 7.55 22.91
C ALA A 162 4.48 6.11 22.48
N TYR A 163 5.53 5.27 22.42
CA TYR A 163 5.39 3.85 22.12
C TYR A 163 4.57 3.10 23.19
N GLU A 164 4.85 3.32 24.48
CA GLU A 164 4.09 2.70 25.58
C GLU A 164 2.61 3.13 25.58
N GLU A 165 2.35 4.43 25.35
CA GLU A 165 1.00 4.95 25.21
C GLU A 165 0.27 4.33 24.00
N LEU A 166 0.97 4.22 22.87
CA LEU A 166 0.43 3.61 21.65
C LEU A 166 0.10 2.13 21.87
N ARG A 167 0.97 1.36 22.52
CA ARG A 167 0.70 -0.05 22.88
C ARG A 167 -0.52 -0.18 23.79
N THR A 168 -0.66 0.74 24.75
CA THR A 168 -1.81 0.76 25.66
C THR A 168 -3.12 1.05 24.92
N ILE A 169 -3.13 2.05 24.04
CA ILE A 169 -4.32 2.42 23.26
C ILE A 169 -4.69 1.31 22.29
N THR A 170 -3.73 0.80 21.52
CA THR A 170 -3.98 -0.23 20.49
C THR A 170 -4.49 -1.54 21.09
N LYS A 171 -3.99 -1.95 22.26
CA LYS A 171 -4.55 -3.08 23.02
C LYS A 171 -6.01 -2.85 23.42
N ARG A 172 -6.35 -1.63 23.86
CA ARG A 172 -7.75 -1.28 24.19
C ARG A 172 -8.64 -1.28 22.96
N LEU A 173 -8.12 -0.83 21.81
CA LEU A 173 -8.86 -0.84 20.54
C LEU A 173 -9.17 -2.27 20.09
N GLU A 174 -8.18 -3.18 20.10
CA GLU A 174 -8.40 -4.59 19.74
C GLU A 174 -9.43 -5.27 20.67
N GLN A 175 -9.35 -5.03 21.97
CA GLN A 175 -10.32 -5.55 22.93
C GLN A 175 -11.72 -4.97 22.74
N HIS A 176 -11.82 -3.68 22.43
CA HIS A 176 -13.10 -2.99 22.25
C HIS A 176 -13.82 -3.41 20.97
N TYR A 177 -13.10 -3.43 19.85
CA TYR A 177 -13.64 -3.82 18.55
C TYR A 177 -13.68 -5.34 18.35
N ARG A 178 -13.03 -6.09 19.25
CA ARG A 178 -12.95 -7.56 19.24
C ARG A 178 -12.39 -8.10 17.92
N ASP A 179 -11.45 -7.36 17.34
CA ASP A 179 -10.83 -7.66 16.06
C ASP A 179 -9.50 -6.90 15.91
N VAL A 180 -8.60 -7.41 15.07
CA VAL A 180 -7.34 -6.73 14.72
C VAL A 180 -7.62 -5.33 14.18
N GLN A 181 -6.87 -4.35 14.66
CA GLN A 181 -7.04 -2.95 14.27
C GLN A 181 -5.88 -2.49 13.40
N ASP A 182 -6.21 -1.92 12.25
CA ASP A 182 -5.37 -1.04 11.45
C ASP A 182 -5.54 0.38 11.99
N PHE A 183 -4.44 1.03 12.36
CA PHE A 183 -4.45 2.35 13.00
C PHE A 183 -3.40 3.28 12.41
N GLU A 184 -3.72 4.57 12.43
CA GLU A 184 -2.82 5.65 12.04
C GLU A 184 -2.61 6.60 13.22
N PHE A 185 -1.38 7.05 13.40
CA PHE A 185 -1.01 7.93 14.50
C PHE A 185 0.00 9.00 14.08
N THR A 186 0.00 10.09 14.84
CA THR A 186 1.01 11.14 14.74
C THR A 186 1.51 11.48 16.13
N ILE A 187 2.81 11.70 16.24
CA ILE A 187 3.47 12.22 17.43
C ILE A 187 3.89 13.65 17.10
N GLU A 188 3.41 14.62 17.87
CA GLU A 188 3.82 16.01 17.74
C GLU A 188 4.47 16.44 19.05
N ASN A 189 5.79 16.69 19.01
CA ASN A 189 6.60 17.07 20.16
C ASN A 189 6.38 16.13 21.36
N GLU A 190 6.61 14.83 21.14
CA GLU A 190 6.40 13.72 22.09
C GLU A 190 4.97 13.40 22.49
N LYS A 191 3.98 14.17 22.03
CA LYS A 191 2.57 13.89 22.34
C LYS A 191 1.93 13.03 21.24
N LEU A 192 1.40 11.88 21.64
CA LEU A 192 0.72 10.96 20.74
C LEU A 192 -0.71 11.43 20.42
N TYR A 193 -1.10 11.27 19.16
CA TYR A 193 -2.45 11.47 18.66
C TYR A 193 -2.84 10.30 17.77
N MET A 194 -3.97 9.65 18.07
CA MET A 194 -4.58 8.67 17.17
C MET A 194 -5.43 9.40 16.13
N LEU A 195 -5.20 9.09 14.86
CA LEU A 195 -5.88 9.75 13.74
C LEU A 195 -6.99 8.90 13.17
N GLN A 196 -6.74 7.59 13.01
CA GLN A 196 -7.68 6.66 12.44
C GLN A 196 -7.53 5.29 13.11
N THR A 197 -8.63 4.56 13.19
CA THR A 197 -8.62 3.12 13.44
C THR A 197 -9.78 2.46 12.69
N ARG A 198 -9.56 1.23 12.25
CA ARG A 198 -10.56 0.39 11.59
C ARG A 198 -10.15 -1.07 11.74
N ASN A 199 -11.10 -1.98 11.52
CA ASN A 199 -10.78 -3.41 11.42
C ASN A 199 -9.77 -3.61 10.28
N GLY A 200 -8.64 -4.25 10.60
CA GLY A 200 -7.53 -4.38 9.66
C GLY A 200 -7.88 -5.30 8.49
N LYS A 201 -7.57 -4.86 7.27
CA LYS A 201 -7.59 -5.76 6.11
C LYS A 201 -6.40 -6.72 6.22
N ARG A 202 -6.64 -7.99 5.93
CA ARG A 202 -5.70 -9.08 6.18
C ARG A 202 -5.87 -10.19 5.14
N THR A 203 -4.89 -11.07 5.04
CA THR A 203 -4.94 -12.25 4.15
C THR A 203 -5.92 -13.29 4.70
N GLY A 204 -6.35 -14.24 3.86
CA GLY A 204 -7.16 -15.37 4.30
C GLY A 204 -6.48 -16.21 5.38
N TYR A 205 -5.15 -16.41 5.25
CA TYR A 205 -4.34 -17.09 6.26
C TYR A 205 -4.35 -16.34 7.58
N ALA A 206 -4.05 -15.04 7.57
CA ALA A 206 -4.06 -14.21 8.77
C ALA A 206 -5.46 -14.17 9.41
N ALA A 207 -6.53 -14.13 8.61
CA ALA A 207 -7.90 -14.14 9.13
C ALA A 207 -8.20 -15.38 9.97
N VAL A 208 -7.78 -16.57 9.52
CA VAL A 208 -7.98 -17.82 10.26
C VAL A 208 -7.15 -17.82 11.55
N VAL A 209 -5.86 -17.50 11.47
CA VAL A 209 -4.97 -17.46 12.65
C VAL A 209 -5.48 -16.46 13.70
N ILE A 210 -5.83 -15.25 13.29
CA ILE A 210 -6.36 -14.22 14.18
C ILE A 210 -7.67 -14.67 14.81
N ALA A 211 -8.59 -15.25 14.04
CA ALA A 211 -9.87 -15.72 14.56
C ALA A 211 -9.67 -16.84 15.61
N THR A 212 -8.77 -17.80 15.36
CA THR A 212 -8.47 -18.87 16.32
C THR A 212 -7.76 -18.37 17.58
N ASP A 213 -6.86 -17.39 17.43
CA ASP A 213 -6.17 -16.77 18.56
C ASP A 213 -7.13 -15.98 19.43
N LEU A 214 -8.01 -15.16 18.84
CA LEU A 214 -8.99 -14.37 19.58
C LEU A 214 -9.99 -15.24 20.36
N VAL A 215 -10.33 -16.45 19.86
CA VAL A 215 -11.12 -17.44 20.62
C VAL A 215 -10.31 -17.98 21.80
N SER A 216 -9.04 -18.36 21.56
CA SER A 216 -8.15 -18.89 22.58
C SER A 216 -7.88 -17.88 23.71
N GLU A 217 -7.77 -16.59 23.34
CA GLU A 217 -7.64 -15.45 24.23
C GLU A 217 -8.97 -15.03 24.89
N LYS A 218 -10.09 -15.69 24.55
CA LYS A 218 -11.45 -15.42 25.06
C LYS A 218 -11.95 -14.01 24.76
N VAL A 219 -11.48 -13.42 23.67
CA VAL A 219 -11.98 -12.13 23.16
C VAL A 219 -13.27 -12.32 22.38
N ILE A 220 -13.37 -13.41 21.61
CA ILE A 220 -14.54 -13.78 20.81
C ILE A 220 -14.98 -15.23 21.07
N GLU A 221 -16.23 -15.55 20.72
CA GLU A 221 -16.75 -16.92 20.76
C GLU A 221 -16.49 -17.65 19.43
N PRO A 222 -16.50 -19.00 19.39
CA PRO A 222 -16.29 -19.76 18.16
C PRO A 222 -17.24 -19.37 17.02
N ASP A 223 -18.51 -19.07 17.32
CA ASP A 223 -19.49 -18.64 16.31
C ASP A 223 -19.14 -17.25 15.72
N ASP A 224 -18.57 -16.36 16.52
CA ASP A 224 -18.10 -15.05 16.06
C ASP A 224 -16.87 -15.22 15.15
N ALA A 225 -15.98 -16.15 15.48
CA ALA A 225 -14.78 -16.46 14.71
C ALA A 225 -15.12 -16.95 13.29
N VAL A 226 -16.13 -17.81 13.14
CA VAL A 226 -16.59 -18.28 11.82
C VAL A 226 -17.12 -17.11 10.98
N ARG A 227 -17.85 -16.16 11.59
CA ARG A 227 -18.41 -15.00 10.89
C ARG A 227 -17.37 -13.92 10.55
N MET A 228 -16.25 -13.90 11.26
CA MET A 228 -15.16 -12.95 11.02
C MET A 228 -14.38 -13.26 9.74
N VAL A 229 -14.31 -14.54 9.35
CA VAL A 229 -13.57 -14.96 8.16
C VAL A 229 -14.46 -14.84 6.93
N ASP A 230 -14.10 -13.92 6.03
CA ASP A 230 -14.74 -13.77 4.73
C ASP A 230 -14.59 -15.07 3.91
N PRO A 231 -15.70 -15.67 3.42
CA PRO A 231 -15.65 -16.87 2.59
C PRO A 231 -14.71 -16.73 1.38
N ASP A 232 -14.65 -15.55 0.76
CA ASP A 232 -13.80 -15.33 -0.41
C ASP A 232 -12.32 -15.28 -0.02
N ALA A 233 -11.99 -14.87 1.21
CA ALA A 233 -10.62 -14.90 1.71
C ALA A 233 -10.09 -16.34 1.88
N LEU A 234 -10.96 -17.32 2.14
CA LEU A 234 -10.55 -18.74 2.17
C LEU A 234 -10.06 -19.22 0.80
N SER A 235 -10.51 -18.63 -0.31
CA SER A 235 -9.98 -18.98 -1.63
C SER A 235 -8.47 -18.70 -1.75
N GLN A 236 -7.94 -17.73 -1.00
CA GLN A 236 -6.50 -17.43 -0.96
C GLN A 236 -5.69 -18.58 -0.34
N LEU A 237 -6.27 -19.32 0.61
CA LEU A 237 -5.67 -20.54 1.18
C LEU A 237 -5.64 -21.69 0.17
N LEU A 238 -6.48 -21.62 -0.85
CA LEU A 238 -6.53 -22.55 -1.97
C LEU A 238 -5.66 -22.08 -3.14
N ALA A 239 -5.02 -20.90 -3.02
CA ALA A 239 -4.23 -20.33 -4.10
C ALA A 239 -3.05 -21.23 -4.47
N PRO A 240 -2.73 -21.37 -5.76
CA PRO A 240 -1.63 -22.22 -6.20
C PRO A 240 -0.30 -21.78 -5.59
N VAL A 241 0.55 -22.75 -5.26
CA VAL A 241 1.95 -22.53 -4.87
C VAL A 241 2.86 -22.96 -6.01
N PHE A 242 4.10 -22.47 -6.08
CA PHE A 242 5.02 -22.98 -7.10
C PHE A 242 5.36 -24.45 -6.85
N ASP A 243 5.61 -25.19 -7.93
CA ASP A 243 6.28 -26.47 -7.84
C ASP A 243 7.69 -26.26 -7.26
N PRO A 244 8.05 -26.91 -6.13
CA PRO A 244 9.32 -26.65 -5.45
C PRO A 244 10.55 -26.98 -6.30
N GLU A 245 10.48 -28.03 -7.13
CA GLU A 245 11.60 -28.42 -7.99
C GLU A 245 11.79 -27.42 -9.14
N ALA A 246 10.68 -26.98 -9.75
CA ALA A 246 10.70 -25.95 -10.79
C ALA A 246 11.16 -24.60 -10.22
N TRP A 247 10.70 -24.24 -9.01
CA TRP A 247 11.09 -23.01 -8.33
C TRP A 247 12.59 -23.00 -8.00
N ALA A 248 13.13 -24.11 -7.51
CA ALA A 248 14.54 -24.22 -7.13
C ALA A 248 15.52 -24.12 -8.31
N LYS A 249 15.08 -24.45 -9.54
CA LYS A 249 15.92 -24.40 -10.75
C LYS A 249 16.22 -22.98 -11.23
N LEU A 250 15.39 -22.00 -10.87
CA LEU A 250 15.59 -20.61 -11.26
C LEU A 250 16.25 -19.83 -10.13
N PRO A 251 17.33 -19.07 -10.41
CA PRO A 251 17.90 -18.17 -9.42
C PRO A 251 16.96 -16.99 -9.17
N ALA A 252 16.88 -16.56 -7.91
CA ALA A 252 16.25 -15.28 -7.57
C ALA A 252 17.05 -14.13 -8.18
N VAL A 253 16.38 -13.27 -8.94
CA VAL A 253 17.01 -12.07 -9.50
C VAL A 253 16.97 -10.91 -8.52
N THR A 254 15.99 -10.89 -7.62
CA THR A 254 15.89 -9.96 -6.48
C THR A 254 14.91 -10.50 -5.44
N ARG A 255 14.78 -9.77 -4.33
CA ARG A 255 13.79 -10.01 -3.29
C ARG A 255 13.17 -8.68 -2.84
N GLY A 256 11.85 -8.62 -2.84
CA GLY A 256 11.09 -7.50 -2.27
C GLY A 256 10.42 -7.87 -0.94
N LEU A 257 9.54 -6.99 -0.47
CA LEU A 257 8.71 -7.21 0.70
C LEU A 257 7.48 -8.08 0.33
N PRO A 258 7.21 -9.18 1.06
CA PRO A 258 6.10 -10.08 0.79
C PRO A 258 4.77 -9.46 1.23
N ALA A 259 4.20 -8.64 0.35
CA ALA A 259 3.02 -7.84 0.66
C ALA A 259 1.73 -8.65 0.74
N SER A 260 1.54 -9.59 -0.19
CA SER A 260 0.36 -10.44 -0.29
C SER A 260 0.74 -11.83 -0.79
N PRO A 261 0.29 -12.92 -0.13
CA PRO A 261 0.78 -14.26 -0.34
C PRO A 261 0.32 -14.90 -1.66
N GLY A 262 1.04 -15.93 -2.10
CA GLY A 262 0.68 -16.78 -3.24
C GLY A 262 1.72 -16.76 -4.37
N ALA A 263 1.61 -17.71 -5.31
CA ALA A 263 2.49 -17.79 -6.47
C ALA A 263 1.88 -17.06 -7.67
N ALA A 264 2.61 -16.12 -8.25
CA ALA A 264 2.19 -15.44 -9.47
C ALA A 264 3.20 -15.61 -10.60
N CYS A 265 2.72 -16.08 -11.74
CA CYS A 265 3.50 -16.24 -12.97
C CYS A 265 2.70 -15.69 -14.14
N GLY A 266 3.35 -14.93 -15.02
CA GLY A 266 2.69 -14.35 -16.18
C GLY A 266 3.63 -13.47 -16.99
N GLU A 267 3.11 -13.02 -18.12
CA GLU A 267 3.78 -12.11 -19.02
C GLU A 267 3.74 -10.69 -18.46
N VAL A 268 4.89 -10.01 -18.43
CA VAL A 268 5.02 -8.68 -17.84
C VAL A 268 4.29 -7.64 -18.66
N VAL A 269 3.52 -6.79 -17.98
CA VAL A 269 2.90 -5.56 -18.51
C VAL A 269 3.17 -4.39 -17.57
N PHE A 270 3.25 -3.18 -18.13
CA PHE A 270 3.67 -1.97 -17.38
C PHE A 270 2.53 -0.99 -17.08
N THR A 271 1.34 -1.26 -17.61
CA THR A 271 0.16 -0.40 -17.43
C THR A 271 -1.07 -1.24 -17.11
N ALA A 272 -1.98 -0.68 -16.30
CA ALA A 272 -3.22 -1.35 -15.93
C ALA A 272 -4.13 -1.64 -17.14
N ASP A 273 -4.18 -0.75 -18.12
CA ASP A 273 -4.95 -0.92 -19.35
C ASP A 273 -4.43 -2.09 -20.20
N GLU A 274 -3.11 -2.29 -20.25
CA GLU A 274 -2.52 -3.43 -20.93
C GLU A 274 -2.80 -4.74 -20.20
N ALA A 275 -2.78 -4.73 -18.87
CA ALA A 275 -3.18 -5.88 -18.07
C ALA A 275 -4.61 -6.31 -18.41
N VAL A 276 -5.57 -5.37 -18.45
CA VAL A 276 -6.96 -5.64 -18.84
C VAL A 276 -7.07 -6.16 -20.27
N ARG A 277 -6.38 -5.51 -21.22
CA ARG A 277 -6.41 -5.92 -22.63
C ARG A 277 -5.86 -7.32 -22.84
N TRP A 278 -4.74 -7.66 -22.21
CA TRP A 278 -4.08 -8.96 -22.38
C TRP A 278 -4.80 -10.08 -21.61
N ALA A 279 -5.28 -9.80 -20.41
CA ALA A 279 -6.13 -10.73 -19.66
C ALA A 279 -7.43 -11.03 -20.43
N GLY A 280 -8.03 -10.03 -21.07
CA GLY A 280 -9.19 -10.21 -21.96
C GLY A 280 -8.91 -11.06 -23.21
N GLN A 281 -7.64 -11.29 -23.54
CA GLN A 281 -7.20 -12.21 -24.60
C GLN A 281 -6.86 -13.62 -24.06
N GLY A 282 -7.09 -13.87 -22.77
CA GLY A 282 -6.79 -15.14 -22.11
C GLY A 282 -5.30 -15.33 -21.77
N ARG A 283 -4.52 -14.23 -21.70
CA ARG A 283 -3.11 -14.28 -21.30
C ARG A 283 -2.99 -14.07 -19.80
N ASP A 284 -2.13 -14.86 -19.16
CA ASP A 284 -1.73 -14.65 -17.77
C ASP A 284 -0.72 -13.51 -17.69
N VAL A 285 -1.06 -12.43 -16.99
CA VAL A 285 -0.25 -11.21 -16.94
C VAL A 285 0.23 -10.85 -15.54
N LEU A 286 1.43 -10.30 -15.46
CA LEU A 286 1.99 -9.70 -14.26
C LEU A 286 2.11 -8.20 -14.42
N LEU A 287 1.47 -7.44 -13.52
CA LEU A 287 1.56 -5.99 -13.53
C LEU A 287 2.84 -5.56 -12.79
N VAL A 288 3.79 -4.98 -13.52
CA VAL A 288 5.04 -4.46 -12.98
C VAL A 288 5.03 -2.93 -13.08
N ARG A 289 5.20 -2.26 -11.93
CA ARG A 289 5.16 -0.79 -11.83
C ARG A 289 6.34 -0.29 -11.00
N LYS A 290 6.72 0.97 -11.15
CA LYS A 290 7.62 1.59 -10.15
C LYS A 290 6.92 1.64 -8.80
N GLU A 291 5.73 2.23 -8.79
CA GLU A 291 4.74 2.22 -7.72
C GLU A 291 3.35 2.09 -8.33
N THR A 292 2.41 1.44 -7.63
CA THR A 292 1.01 1.48 -8.08
C THR A 292 0.35 2.74 -7.57
N VAL A 293 -0.45 3.36 -8.41
CA VAL A 293 -1.38 4.40 -8.01
C VAL A 293 -2.78 3.84 -7.97
N PRO A 294 -3.72 4.55 -7.32
CA PRO A 294 -5.04 4.01 -7.20
C PRO A 294 -5.82 3.81 -8.50
N ASP A 295 -5.42 4.49 -9.57
CA ASP A 295 -5.96 4.29 -10.92
C ASP A 295 -5.56 2.95 -11.54
N ASP A 296 -4.60 2.22 -10.96
CA ASP A 296 -4.17 0.91 -11.47
C ASP A 296 -5.13 -0.24 -11.11
N ILE A 297 -6.21 0.03 -10.37
CA ILE A 297 -7.03 -0.99 -9.72
C ILE A 297 -7.64 -2.02 -10.68
N HIS A 298 -8.09 -1.61 -11.86
CA HIS A 298 -8.65 -2.50 -12.87
C HIS A 298 -7.60 -3.48 -13.41
N GLY A 299 -6.37 -3.01 -13.58
CA GLY A 299 -5.24 -3.84 -13.98
C GLY A 299 -4.80 -4.80 -12.89
N MET A 300 -4.72 -4.31 -11.64
CA MET A 300 -4.40 -5.15 -10.48
C MET A 300 -5.39 -6.30 -10.30
N HIS A 301 -6.68 -6.04 -10.54
CA HIS A 301 -7.74 -7.05 -10.38
C HIS A 301 -7.62 -8.21 -11.37
N VAL A 302 -7.23 -7.94 -12.61
CA VAL A 302 -7.12 -8.97 -13.66
C VAL A 302 -5.77 -9.67 -13.70
N ALA A 303 -4.71 -9.05 -13.16
CA ALA A 303 -3.37 -9.61 -13.15
C ALA A 303 -3.28 -10.87 -12.27
N GLN A 304 -2.32 -11.75 -12.59
CA GLN A 304 -1.95 -12.88 -11.73
C GLN A 304 -1.25 -12.42 -10.46
N GLY A 305 -0.63 -11.23 -10.50
CA GLY A 305 0.01 -10.61 -9.35
C GLY A 305 0.60 -9.24 -9.68
N VAL A 306 1.02 -8.51 -8.65
CA VAL A 306 1.57 -7.16 -8.75
C VAL A 306 2.99 -7.12 -8.18
N LEU A 307 3.92 -6.55 -8.94
CA LEU A 307 5.32 -6.37 -8.53
C LEU A 307 5.68 -4.88 -8.59
N THR A 308 6.18 -4.30 -7.50
CA THR A 308 6.64 -2.91 -7.48
C THR A 308 8.09 -2.74 -7.03
N ALA A 309 8.77 -1.75 -7.63
CA ALA A 309 10.14 -1.40 -7.26
C ALA A 309 10.21 -0.66 -5.92
N THR A 310 9.24 0.21 -5.65
CA THR A 310 9.14 0.99 -4.41
C THR A 310 7.89 0.63 -3.61
N GLY A 311 7.80 1.14 -2.38
CA GLY A 311 6.65 0.96 -1.48
C GLY A 311 6.92 0.01 -0.31
N GLY A 312 6.40 0.38 0.87
CA GLY A 312 6.44 -0.45 2.08
C GLY A 312 5.27 -1.43 2.17
N MET A 313 5.18 -2.15 3.28
CA MET A 313 4.10 -3.13 3.53
C MET A 313 2.72 -2.49 3.70
N THR A 314 2.70 -1.16 3.84
CA THR A 314 1.51 -0.31 3.93
C THR A 314 1.24 0.50 2.65
N SER A 315 2.04 0.30 1.59
CA SER A 315 1.83 0.95 0.30
C SER A 315 0.52 0.53 -0.38
N HIS A 316 0.10 1.30 -1.39
CA HIS A 316 -1.12 1.03 -2.16
C HIS A 316 -1.15 -0.40 -2.73
N ALA A 317 -0.06 -0.82 -3.39
CA ALA A 317 0.07 -2.17 -3.96
C ALA A 317 -0.10 -3.26 -2.90
N ALA A 318 0.44 -3.02 -1.70
CA ALA A 318 0.40 -3.98 -0.61
C ALA A 318 -1.00 -4.11 0.00
N VAL A 319 -1.63 -2.98 0.30
CA VAL A 319 -2.97 -2.95 0.90
C VAL A 319 -4.02 -3.52 -0.06
N VAL A 320 -4.00 -3.07 -1.33
CA VAL A 320 -4.97 -3.51 -2.33
C VAL A 320 -4.71 -4.95 -2.76
N GLY A 321 -3.44 -5.37 -2.90
CA GLY A 321 -3.08 -6.75 -3.20
C GLY A 321 -3.63 -7.74 -2.18
N ARG A 322 -3.45 -7.45 -0.88
CA ARG A 322 -4.02 -8.27 0.20
C ARG A 322 -5.54 -8.32 0.16
N GLN A 323 -6.17 -7.16 -0.04
CA GLN A 323 -7.63 -7.07 -0.11
C GLN A 323 -8.20 -7.90 -1.27
N MET A 324 -7.54 -7.90 -2.43
CA MET A 324 -7.96 -8.66 -3.61
C MET A 324 -7.56 -10.13 -3.57
N GLY A 325 -6.70 -10.55 -2.63
CA GLY A 325 -6.09 -11.87 -2.64
C GLY A 325 -5.17 -12.12 -3.84
N LYS A 326 -4.60 -11.04 -4.39
CA LYS A 326 -3.63 -11.13 -5.47
C LYS A 326 -2.23 -11.20 -4.86
N PRO A 327 -1.38 -12.16 -5.27
CA PRO A 327 0.00 -12.16 -4.86
C PRO A 327 0.67 -10.84 -5.19
N SER A 328 1.39 -10.27 -4.22
CA SER A 328 2.07 -9.00 -4.39
C SER A 328 3.43 -9.00 -3.71
N VAL A 329 4.43 -8.51 -4.43
CA VAL A 329 5.76 -8.20 -3.90
C VAL A 329 6.00 -6.71 -4.13
N VAL A 330 6.30 -5.97 -3.06
CA VAL A 330 6.49 -4.52 -3.10
C VAL A 330 7.88 -4.13 -2.64
N GLY A 331 8.35 -2.94 -3.00
CA GLY A 331 9.65 -2.45 -2.53
C GLY A 331 10.82 -3.33 -2.97
N ALA A 332 10.74 -3.97 -4.14
CA ALA A 332 11.86 -4.68 -4.75
C ALA A 332 12.87 -3.65 -5.32
N GLY A 333 13.58 -2.95 -4.44
CA GLY A 333 14.34 -1.74 -4.76
C GLY A 333 15.52 -1.92 -5.72
N GLU A 334 15.92 -3.17 -6.00
CA GLU A 334 16.93 -3.46 -7.03
C GLU A 334 16.34 -3.42 -8.46
N LEU A 335 15.02 -3.42 -8.60
CA LEU A 335 14.35 -3.26 -9.89
C LEU A 335 14.42 -1.81 -10.35
N ASN A 336 15.06 -1.60 -11.49
CA ASN A 336 14.98 -0.34 -12.22
C ASN A 336 13.93 -0.49 -13.34
N VAL A 337 12.75 0.05 -13.10
CA VAL A 337 11.57 -0.04 -13.97
C VAL A 337 11.47 1.20 -14.86
N SER A 338 11.56 0.99 -16.17
CA SER A 338 11.30 2.01 -17.19
C SER A 338 9.98 1.72 -17.88
N GLU A 339 8.92 2.40 -17.45
CA GLU A 339 7.56 2.19 -17.98
C GLU A 339 7.40 2.71 -19.42
N SER A 340 8.14 3.77 -19.78
CA SER A 340 8.16 4.33 -21.13
C SER A 340 8.85 3.40 -22.13
N GLU A 341 9.96 2.78 -21.72
CA GLU A 341 10.70 1.81 -22.55
C GLU A 341 10.14 0.39 -22.42
N ARG A 342 9.25 0.14 -21.45
CA ARG A 342 8.64 -1.16 -21.15
C ARG A 342 9.66 -2.24 -20.83
N VAL A 343 10.63 -1.86 -19.99
CA VAL A 343 11.80 -2.66 -19.65
C VAL A 343 12.04 -2.57 -18.14
N VAL A 344 12.45 -3.69 -17.55
CA VAL A 344 13.04 -3.72 -16.21
C VAL A 344 14.47 -4.21 -16.30
N THR A 345 15.34 -3.59 -15.52
CA THR A 345 16.70 -4.07 -15.31
C THR A 345 16.95 -4.35 -13.84
N VAL A 346 17.64 -5.45 -13.55
CA VAL A 346 17.93 -5.91 -12.18
C VAL A 346 19.18 -6.76 -12.20
N ASN A 347 20.19 -6.40 -11.39
CA ASN A 347 21.43 -7.18 -11.23
C ASN A 347 22.09 -7.61 -12.56
N GLY A 348 22.10 -6.70 -13.55
CA GLY A 348 22.66 -6.96 -14.88
C GLY A 348 21.79 -7.81 -15.83
N GLN A 349 20.63 -8.25 -15.36
CA GLN A 349 19.60 -8.91 -16.17
C GLN A 349 18.56 -7.90 -16.64
N ARG A 350 17.86 -8.23 -17.73
CA ARG A 350 16.83 -7.40 -18.36
C ARG A 350 15.65 -8.28 -18.76
N PHE A 351 14.44 -7.80 -18.50
CA PHE A 351 13.21 -8.37 -19.04
C PHE A 351 12.28 -7.26 -19.54
N GLU A 352 11.49 -7.58 -20.55
CA GLU A 352 10.66 -6.63 -21.29
C GLU A 352 9.19 -7.04 -21.23
N GLN A 353 8.32 -6.20 -21.80
CA GLN A 353 6.92 -6.52 -21.91
C GLN A 353 6.71 -7.80 -22.72
N GLY A 354 5.95 -8.74 -22.16
CA GLY A 354 5.73 -10.05 -22.76
C GLY A 354 6.65 -11.15 -22.24
N ASP A 355 7.76 -10.80 -21.57
CA ASP A 355 8.58 -11.82 -20.93
C ASP A 355 7.87 -12.40 -19.72
N TYR A 356 8.09 -13.70 -19.48
CA TYR A 356 7.57 -14.36 -18.29
C TYR A 356 8.43 -14.05 -17.08
N VAL A 357 7.76 -13.59 -16.03
CA VAL A 357 8.33 -13.46 -14.69
C VAL A 357 7.49 -14.31 -13.74
N SER A 358 8.12 -14.78 -12.67
CA SER A 358 7.46 -15.50 -11.59
C SER A 358 7.93 -14.93 -10.26
N PHE A 359 7.00 -14.68 -9.32
CA PHE A 359 7.36 -14.27 -7.97
C PHE A 359 6.50 -14.97 -6.93
N ASP A 360 7.07 -15.17 -5.76
CA ASP A 360 6.37 -15.72 -4.60
C ASP A 360 6.07 -14.61 -3.58
N GLY A 361 4.77 -14.35 -3.39
CA GLY A 361 4.25 -13.34 -2.47
C GLY A 361 4.46 -13.67 -1.00
N LEU A 362 4.90 -14.89 -0.64
CA LEU A 362 5.27 -15.27 0.73
C LEU A 362 6.75 -15.00 1.03
N SER A 363 7.67 -15.43 0.15
CA SER A 363 9.11 -15.23 0.35
C SER A 363 9.63 -13.88 -0.13
N GLY A 364 8.87 -13.20 -1.00
CA GLY A 364 9.28 -11.97 -1.69
C GLY A 364 10.25 -12.20 -2.86
N GLU A 365 10.58 -13.46 -3.19
CA GLU A 365 11.53 -13.79 -4.25
C GLU A 365 10.94 -13.56 -5.64
N VAL A 366 11.74 -12.95 -6.52
CA VAL A 366 11.38 -12.69 -7.91
C VAL A 366 12.36 -13.44 -8.82
N LYS A 367 11.83 -14.11 -9.86
CA LYS A 367 12.59 -14.95 -10.79
C LYS A 367 12.16 -14.65 -12.23
N ILE A 368 13.14 -14.56 -13.13
CA ILE A 368 12.87 -14.44 -14.58
C ILE A 368 12.63 -15.83 -15.14
N GLY A 369 11.50 -16.01 -15.83
CA GLY A 369 11.07 -17.27 -16.40
C GLY A 369 9.69 -17.71 -15.94
N ARG A 370 9.16 -18.70 -16.65
CA ARG A 370 7.87 -19.33 -16.36
C ARG A 370 8.06 -20.46 -15.37
N VAL A 371 7.31 -20.44 -14.27
CA VAL A 371 7.27 -21.54 -13.29
C VAL A 371 5.86 -22.09 -13.20
N SER A 372 5.75 -23.41 -13.25
CA SER A 372 4.47 -24.11 -13.04
C SER A 372 4.03 -24.02 -11.58
N THR A 373 2.74 -23.82 -11.38
CA THR A 373 2.11 -23.87 -10.06
C THR A 373 1.48 -25.25 -9.82
N ARG A 374 1.27 -25.58 -8.54
CA ARG A 374 0.56 -26.76 -8.06
C ARG A 374 -0.53 -26.33 -7.06
N PRO A 375 -1.57 -27.16 -6.83
CA PRO A 375 -2.58 -26.88 -5.82
C PRO A 375 -1.96 -26.61 -4.44
N SER A 376 -2.60 -25.78 -3.63
CA SER A 376 -2.13 -25.50 -2.26
C SER A 376 -2.06 -26.76 -1.40
N GLU A 377 -1.29 -26.72 -0.31
CA GLU A 377 -1.20 -27.83 0.64
C GLU A 377 -2.57 -28.18 1.24
N ILE A 378 -3.41 -27.18 1.49
CA ILE A 378 -4.78 -27.37 1.99
C ILE A 378 -5.63 -28.15 0.97
N LEU A 379 -5.51 -27.84 -0.33
CA LEU A 379 -6.17 -28.62 -1.37
C LEU A 379 -5.64 -30.06 -1.43
N GLN A 380 -4.33 -30.26 -1.25
CA GLN A 380 -3.73 -31.60 -1.23
C GLN A 380 -4.20 -32.43 -0.02
N VAL A 381 -4.31 -31.82 1.17
CA VAL A 381 -4.88 -32.47 2.36
C VAL A 381 -6.36 -32.80 2.16
N LEU A 382 -7.15 -31.86 1.62
CA LEU A 382 -8.58 -32.10 1.32
C LEU A 382 -8.78 -33.18 0.25
N ALA A 383 -7.88 -33.28 -0.73
CA ALA A 383 -7.88 -34.31 -1.76
C ALA A 383 -7.33 -35.67 -1.28
N GLY A 384 -6.77 -35.74 -0.06
CA GLY A 384 -6.16 -36.95 0.49
C GLY A 384 -4.78 -37.28 -0.10
N GLU A 385 -4.15 -36.33 -0.79
CA GLU A 385 -2.82 -36.44 -1.40
C GLU A 385 -1.69 -36.13 -0.40
N LEU A 386 -2.01 -35.45 0.71
CA LEU A 386 -1.12 -35.18 1.83
C LEU A 386 -1.78 -35.67 3.13
N SER A 387 -1.05 -36.42 3.97
CA SER A 387 -1.55 -36.87 5.28
C SER A 387 -1.50 -35.74 6.31
N GLN A 388 -2.55 -35.63 7.14
CA GLN A 388 -2.68 -34.67 8.25
C GLN A 388 -1.52 -34.70 9.24
#